data_AF-A0AAW8B883-F1
#
_entry.id   AF-A0AAW8B883-F1
#
_cell.length_a   1.000
_cell.length_b   1.000
_cell.length_c   1.000
_cell.angle_alpha   90.00
_cell.angle_beta   90.00
_cell.angle_gamma   90.00
#
_symmetry.space_group_name_H-M   'P 1'
#
loop_
_entity.id
_entity.type
_entity.pdbx_description
1 polymer ?
#
loop_
_entity_poly.entity_id
_entity_poly.type
_entity_poly.pdbx_seq_one_letter_code
_entity_poly.pdbx_strand_id
1 'polypeptide(L)'
;MTKDSSSVYLFIDDEIKPLAELHTPIVFDFDTSKLSDGEHVLKIVSKSPAGREGIRKINFIVKNGPSISVEGLKDDDIVDGILPLMINAYDKGNQKSFVIEGSETPQTVPVWMWVIIILIAGWGAYYGITYFSGFPY
;
A
#
# COMPACT_ATOMS: atom_id res chain seq x y z
N MET A 1 31.82 28.63 -19.77
CA MET A 1 30.45 28.08 -19.74
C MET A 1 29.73 28.73 -18.58
N THR A 2 28.85 29.70 -18.85
CA THR A 2 28.00 30.33 -17.84
C THR A 2 27.01 29.28 -17.34
N LYS A 3 27.00 29.05 -16.03
CA LYS A 3 26.09 28.12 -15.37
C LYS A 3 24.70 28.76 -15.38
N ASP A 4 23.92 28.49 -16.42
CA ASP A 4 22.54 28.98 -16.52
C ASP A 4 21.66 28.26 -15.49
N SER A 5 21.66 28.79 -14.27
CA SER A 5 20.75 28.33 -13.21
C SER A 5 19.36 28.91 -13.45
N SER A 6 18.38 28.06 -13.73
CA SER A 6 16.97 28.45 -13.75
C SER A 6 16.42 28.47 -12.32
N SER A 7 15.54 29.43 -12.03
CA SER A 7 14.79 29.46 -10.76
C SER A 7 13.54 28.60 -10.90
N VAL A 8 13.18 27.87 -9.85
CA VAL A 8 12.03 26.98 -9.80
C VAL A 8 11.20 27.29 -8.57
N TYR A 9 9.90 27.44 -8.77
CA TYR A 9 8.91 27.69 -7.73
C TYR A 9 8.01 26.46 -7.63
N LEU A 10 7.87 25.94 -6.42
CA LEU A 10 7.02 24.79 -6.10
C LEU A 10 5.74 25.30 -5.43
N PHE A 11 4.58 24.86 -5.89
CA PHE A 11 3.28 25.18 -5.31
C PHE A 11 2.53 23.88 -5.03
N ILE A 12 1.80 23.84 -3.92
CA ILE A 12 0.92 22.73 -3.59
C ILE A 12 -0.52 23.18 -3.79
N ASP A 13 -1.29 22.33 -4.47
CA ASP A 13 -2.68 22.53 -4.80
C ASP A 13 -2.92 23.90 -5.47
N ASP A 14 -3.86 24.68 -4.94
CA ASP A 14 -4.21 26.01 -5.41
C ASP A 14 -3.59 27.12 -4.53
N GLU A 15 -2.55 26.81 -3.75
CA GLU A 15 -1.88 27.82 -2.92
C GLU A 15 -1.16 28.88 -3.77
N ILE A 16 -1.35 30.14 -3.38
CA ILE A 16 -0.73 31.30 -4.05
C ILE A 16 0.73 31.46 -3.64
N LYS A 17 1.09 31.01 -2.43
CA LYS A 17 2.46 31.09 -1.92
C LYS A 17 3.24 29.87 -2.38
N PRO A 18 4.46 30.04 -2.91
CA PRO A 18 5.30 28.90 -3.22
C PRO A 18 5.72 28.20 -1.91
N LEU A 19 5.63 26.87 -1.90
CA LEU A 19 6.19 26.02 -0.86
C LEU A 19 7.71 26.22 -0.76
N ALA A 20 8.38 26.35 -1.92
CA ALA A 20 9.82 26.58 -2.00
C ALA A 20 10.20 27.29 -3.30
N GLU A 21 11.25 28.10 -3.20
CA GLU A 21 11.97 28.72 -4.33
C GLU A 21 13.38 28.15 -4.36
N LEU A 22 13.76 27.56 -5.49
CA LEU A 22 14.98 26.77 -5.65
C LEU A 22 15.72 27.14 -6.95
N HIS A 23 17.00 26.78 -7.04
CA HIS A 23 17.80 26.95 -8.25
C HIS A 23 18.26 25.61 -8.81
N THR A 24 18.09 25.39 -10.12
CA THR A 24 18.44 24.12 -10.77
C THR A 24 19.93 23.97 -11.08
N PRO A 25 20.47 22.75 -11.15
CA PRO A 25 19.85 21.48 -10.73
C PRO A 25 19.87 21.34 -9.20
N ILE A 26 18.81 20.76 -8.62
CA ILE A 26 18.64 20.62 -7.17
C ILE A 26 17.94 19.32 -6.81
N VAL A 27 18.29 18.78 -5.66
CA VAL A 27 17.54 17.71 -4.96
C VAL A 27 16.77 18.38 -3.83
N PHE A 28 15.46 18.13 -3.77
CA PHE A 28 14.56 18.74 -2.79
C PHE A 28 13.85 17.65 -2.00
N ASP A 29 13.99 17.71 -0.67
CA ASP A 29 13.32 16.80 0.25
C ASP A 29 11.89 17.31 0.51
N PHE A 30 10.92 16.63 -0.08
CA PHE A 30 9.51 16.99 0.03
C PHE A 30 8.85 16.27 1.22
N ASP A 31 8.65 17.00 2.31
CA ASP A 31 7.96 16.51 3.51
C ASP A 31 6.43 16.56 3.36
N THR A 32 5.82 15.40 3.13
CA THR A 32 4.37 15.26 2.97
C THR A 32 3.62 15.11 4.29
N SER A 33 4.30 14.98 5.44
CA SER A 33 3.67 14.74 6.75
C SER A 33 2.77 15.89 7.23
N LYS A 34 2.95 17.08 6.66
CA LYS A 34 2.18 18.29 6.96
C LYS A 34 0.98 18.49 6.05
N LEU A 35 0.85 17.66 5.02
CA LEU A 35 -0.27 17.69 4.09
C LEU A 35 -1.43 16.87 4.66
N SER A 36 -2.65 17.28 4.35
CA SER A 36 -3.86 16.50 4.63
C SER A 36 -3.88 15.20 3.83
N ASP A 37 -4.68 14.23 4.27
CA ASP A 37 -4.96 13.06 3.45
C ASP A 37 -5.85 13.42 2.27
N GLY A 38 -5.59 12.81 1.12
CA GLY A 38 -6.39 13.00 -0.09
C GLY A 38 -5.56 13.24 -1.35
N GLU A 39 -6.24 13.68 -2.40
CA GLU A 39 -5.64 14.04 -3.68
C GLU A 39 -5.01 15.43 -3.59
N HIS A 40 -3.77 15.53 -4.09
CA HIS A 40 -3.00 16.75 -4.12
C HIS A 40 -2.34 16.96 -5.48
N VAL A 41 -2.00 18.21 -5.79
CA VAL A 41 -1.33 18.61 -7.03
C VAL A 41 -0.07 19.40 -6.73
N LEU A 42 1.09 18.88 -7.13
CA LEU A 42 2.36 19.60 -7.10
C LEU A 42 2.52 20.36 -8.42
N LYS A 43 2.47 21.69 -8.36
CA LYS A 43 2.71 22.57 -9.50
C LYS A 43 4.13 23.14 -9.42
N ILE A 44 4.90 22.87 -10.46
CA ILE A 44 6.29 23.30 -10.61
C ILE A 44 6.33 24.38 -11.69
N VAL A 45 6.81 25.57 -11.35
CA VAL A 45 7.00 26.68 -12.30
C VAL A 45 8.49 26.99 -12.41
N SER A 46 9.09 26.69 -13.56
CA SER A 46 10.48 27.03 -13.87
C SER A 46 10.55 28.35 -14.62
N LYS A 47 11.44 29.24 -14.20
CA LYS A 47 11.78 30.48 -14.91
C LYS A 47 13.20 30.40 -15.45
N SER A 48 13.32 30.41 -16.77
CA SER A 48 14.61 30.45 -17.44
C SER A 48 15.27 31.84 -17.32
N PRO A 49 16.60 31.95 -17.41
CA PRO A 49 17.28 33.24 -17.48
C PRO A 49 16.82 34.13 -18.64
N ALA A 50 16.30 33.53 -19.71
CA ALA A 50 15.74 34.23 -20.87
C ALA A 50 14.29 34.71 -20.67
N GLY A 51 13.74 34.59 -19.45
CA GLY A 51 12.39 35.07 -19.10
C GLY A 51 11.25 34.15 -19.54
N ARG A 52 11.54 32.98 -20.14
CA ARG A 52 10.51 31.98 -20.47
C ARG A 52 10.14 31.19 -19.22
N GLU A 53 8.84 30.95 -19.05
CA GLU A 53 8.30 30.15 -17.96
C GLU A 53 7.82 28.78 -18.48
N GLY A 54 8.11 27.71 -17.72
CA GLY A 54 7.62 26.36 -17.96
C GLY A 54 6.82 25.88 -16.75
N ILE A 55 5.64 25.30 -16.98
CA ILE A 55 4.76 24.80 -15.91
C ILE A 55 4.60 23.29 -16.05
N ARG A 56 4.77 22.57 -14.94
CA ARG A 56 4.47 21.13 -14.84
C ARG A 56 3.58 20.88 -13.63
N LYS A 57 2.55 20.05 -13.79
CA LYS A 57 1.68 19.61 -12.69
C LYS A 57 1.85 18.10 -12.49
N ILE A 58 1.87 17.67 -11.23
CA ILE A 58 1.98 16.25 -10.84
C ILE A 58 0.88 15.99 -9.82
N ASN A 59 -0.03 15.08 -10.14
CA ASN A 59 -1.09 14.64 -9.23
C ASN A 59 -0.55 13.49 -8.36
N PHE A 60 -0.82 13.53 -7.06
CA PHE A 60 -0.43 12.49 -6.11
C PHE A 60 -1.46 12.38 -4.98
N ILE A 61 -1.41 11.28 -4.22
CA ILE A 61 -2.33 11.04 -3.10
C ILE A 61 -1.50 10.93 -1.82
N VAL A 62 -1.88 11.70 -0.81
CA VAL A 62 -1.31 11.66 0.54
C VAL A 62 -2.16 10.75 1.42
N LYS A 63 -1.50 9.88 2.19
CA LYS A 63 -2.10 8.93 3.13
C LYS A 63 -1.28 8.90 4.43
N ASN A 64 -1.37 9.98 5.20
CA ASN A 64 -0.74 10.15 6.51
C ASN A 64 -1.62 9.61 7.65
N GLY A 65 -2.93 9.47 7.44
CA GLY A 65 -3.88 8.93 8.40
C GLY A 65 -3.81 7.40 8.58
N PRO A 66 -4.70 6.85 9.44
CA PRO A 66 -4.73 5.42 9.73
C PRO A 66 -5.09 4.60 8.48
N SER A 67 -4.39 3.48 8.31
CA SER A 67 -4.69 2.52 7.26
C SER A 67 -5.86 1.64 7.69
N ILE A 68 -6.88 1.54 6.84
CA ILE A 68 -8.03 0.66 7.07
C ILE A 68 -7.88 -0.58 6.18
N SER A 69 -8.06 -1.77 6.74
CA SER A 69 -8.21 -3.01 5.98
C SER A 69 -9.58 -3.63 6.23
N VAL A 70 -10.19 -4.13 5.17
CA VAL A 70 -11.48 -4.82 5.23
C VAL A 70 -11.28 -6.21 4.66
N GLU A 71 -11.70 -7.22 5.41
CA GLU A 71 -11.79 -8.60 4.96
C GLU A 71 -13.25 -9.03 4.91
N GLY A 72 -13.55 -9.96 4.01
CA GLY A 72 -14.91 -10.43 3.77
C GLY A 72 -15.64 -9.71 2.64
N LEU A 73 -15.09 -8.62 2.07
CA LEU A 73 -15.61 -7.95 0.87
C LEU A 73 -14.47 -7.32 0.08
N LYS A 74 -14.53 -7.38 -1.26
CA LYS A 74 -13.56 -6.77 -2.17
C LYS A 74 -14.23 -5.78 -3.12
N ASP A 75 -13.41 -4.94 -3.74
CA ASP A 75 -13.85 -4.04 -4.81
C ASP A 75 -14.49 -4.87 -5.94
N ASP A 76 -15.65 -4.39 -6.42
CA ASP A 76 -16.46 -5.00 -7.48
C ASP A 76 -17.13 -6.36 -7.16
N ASP A 77 -17.16 -6.81 -5.90
CA ASP A 77 -17.89 -8.02 -5.51
C ASP A 77 -19.42 -7.86 -5.67
N ILE A 78 -20.08 -8.86 -6.27
CA ILE A 78 -21.54 -8.97 -6.33
C ILE A 78 -22.00 -9.86 -5.17
N VAL A 79 -22.68 -9.27 -4.19
CA VAL A 79 -23.09 -9.95 -2.95
C VAL A 79 -24.61 -9.95 -2.78
N ASP A 80 -25.14 -10.98 -2.11
CA ASP A 80 -26.55 -11.12 -1.75
C ASP A 80 -26.68 -11.63 -0.31
N GLY A 81 -27.65 -11.14 0.44
CA GLY A 81 -27.88 -11.51 1.85
C GLY A 81 -26.93 -10.84 2.87
N ILE A 82 -26.56 -11.59 3.92
CA ILE A 82 -25.75 -11.09 5.06
C ILE A 82 -24.34 -11.67 4.98
N LEU A 83 -23.35 -10.79 4.96
CA LEU A 83 -21.93 -11.13 4.83
C LEU A 83 -21.14 -10.67 6.05
N PRO A 84 -20.38 -11.54 6.73
CA PRO A 84 -19.51 -11.12 7.83
C PRO A 84 -18.33 -10.33 7.29
N LEU A 85 -18.13 -9.13 7.83
CA LEU A 85 -16.98 -8.27 7.52
C LEU A 85 -16.06 -8.15 8.73
N MET A 86 -14.77 -8.19 8.49
CA MET A 86 -13.75 -7.83 9.48
C MET A 86 -13.13 -6.50 9.06
N ILE A 87 -13.20 -5.49 9.93
CA ILE A 87 -12.65 -4.16 9.67
C ILE A 87 -11.54 -3.91 10.68
N ASN A 88 -10.33 -3.64 10.19
CA ASN A 88 -9.20 -3.28 11.01
C ASN A 88 -8.72 -1.87 10.65
N ALA A 89 -8.32 -1.09 11.65
CA ALA A 89 -7.74 0.24 11.46
C ALA A 89 -6.43 0.32 12.22
N TYR A 90 -5.35 0.67 11.50
CA TYR A 90 -4.00 0.77 12.04
C TYR A 90 -3.48 2.19 11.83
N ASP A 91 -3.23 2.90 12.93
CA ASP A 91 -2.57 4.19 12.87
C ASP A 91 -1.06 3.99 12.61
N LYS A 92 -0.53 4.68 11.60
CA LYS A 92 0.92 4.72 11.33
C LYS A 92 1.66 5.67 12.28
N GLY A 93 0.93 6.42 13.10
CA GLY A 93 1.44 7.40 14.05
C GLY A 93 2.35 6.82 15.13
N ASN A 94 3.66 7.06 14.97
CA ASN A 94 4.66 7.05 16.03
C ASN A 94 4.79 5.73 16.81
N GLN A 95 5.09 4.64 16.11
CA GLN A 95 5.47 3.36 16.70
C GLN A 95 6.89 3.46 17.30
N LYS A 96 7.02 4.11 18.48
CA LYS A 96 8.22 4.05 19.31
C LYS A 96 8.34 2.75 20.11
N SER A 97 7.28 1.95 20.14
CA SER A 97 7.32 0.61 20.72
C SER A 97 6.70 -0.37 19.73
N PHE A 98 7.56 -1.15 19.08
CA PHE A 98 7.17 -2.38 18.42
C PHE A 98 6.77 -3.38 19.53
N VAL A 99 5.53 -3.31 20.01
CA VAL A 99 4.96 -4.38 20.83
C VAL A 99 4.52 -5.44 19.85
N ILE A 100 5.29 -6.53 19.76
CA ILE A 100 4.91 -7.72 19.00
C ILE A 100 3.80 -8.40 19.81
N GLU A 101 2.59 -7.88 19.71
CA GLU A 101 1.41 -8.56 20.24
C GLU A 101 0.76 -9.30 19.07
N GLY A 102 0.90 -10.62 19.06
CA GLY A 102 0.18 -11.52 18.16
C GLY A 102 0.49 -11.32 16.68
N SER A 103 1.68 -11.77 16.24
CA SER A 103 2.06 -11.96 14.82
C SER A 103 1.29 -13.11 14.15
N GLU A 104 0.05 -13.36 14.58
CA GLU A 104 -0.83 -14.39 14.07
C GLU A 104 -2.13 -13.66 13.72
N THR A 105 -2.17 -13.07 12.53
CA THR A 105 -3.46 -12.70 11.93
C THR A 105 -4.33 -13.95 11.95
N PRO A 106 -5.53 -13.93 12.54
CA PRO A 106 -6.39 -15.10 12.61
C PRO A 106 -6.91 -15.44 11.20
N GLN A 107 -6.07 -16.14 10.44
CA GLN A 107 -6.37 -16.56 9.09
C GLN A 107 -7.07 -17.91 9.14
N THR A 108 -8.12 -18.07 8.34
CA THR A 108 -8.77 -19.38 8.18
C THR A 108 -7.78 -20.34 7.52
N VAL A 109 -7.71 -21.59 8.00
CA VAL A 109 -6.86 -22.63 7.42
C VAL A 109 -7.18 -22.78 5.93
N PRO A 110 -6.20 -22.59 5.02
CA PRO A 110 -6.44 -22.66 3.58
C PRO A 110 -7.00 -24.02 3.14
N VAL A 111 -7.89 -24.01 2.14
CA VAL A 111 -8.52 -25.24 1.59
C VAL A 111 -7.50 -26.28 1.15
N TRP A 112 -6.34 -25.88 0.61
CA TRP A 112 -5.29 -26.81 0.18
C TRP A 112 -4.71 -27.64 1.32
N MET A 113 -4.71 -27.12 2.56
CA MET A 113 -4.26 -27.86 3.75
C MET A 113 -5.20 -29.05 4.04
N TRP A 114 -6.51 -28.84 3.92
CA TRP A 114 -7.51 -29.89 4.07
C TRP A 114 -7.39 -30.95 2.98
N VAL A 115 -7.09 -30.55 1.74
CA VAL A 115 -6.82 -31.49 0.64
C VAL A 115 -5.62 -32.39 0.94
N ILE A 116 -4.53 -31.84 1.49
CA ILE A 116 -3.35 -32.62 1.90
C ILE A 116 -3.70 -33.61 3.02
N ILE A 117 -4.44 -33.17 4.05
CA ILE A 117 -4.88 -34.04 5.16
C ILE A 117 -5.70 -35.22 4.62
N ILE A 118 -6.65 -34.96 3.72
CA ILE A 118 -7.49 -36.01 3.12
C ILE A 118 -6.64 -36.97 2.28
N LEU A 119 -5.69 -36.47 1.50
CA LEU A 119 -4.78 -37.31 0.71
C LEU A 119 -3.92 -38.22 1.60
N ILE A 120 -3.33 -37.67 2.66
CA ILE A 120 -2.50 -38.45 3.60
C ILE A 120 -3.37 -39.49 4.32
N ALA A 121 -4.56 -39.11 4.78
CA ALA A 121 -5.48 -40.03 5.45
C ALA A 121 -5.95 -41.15 4.52
N GLY A 122 -6.33 -40.83 3.28
CA GLY A 122 -6.74 -41.79 2.27
C GLY A 122 -5.60 -42.73 1.86
N TRP A 123 -4.40 -42.20 1.69
CA TRP A 123 -3.19 -42.98 1.40
C TRP A 123 -2.86 -43.93 2.56
N GLY A 124 -2.83 -43.42 3.80
CA GLY A 124 -2.59 -44.24 5.00
C GLY A 124 -3.65 -45.34 5.18
N ALA A 125 -4.92 -45.02 4.94
CA ALA A 125 -6.00 -46.00 4.97
C ALA A 125 -5.84 -47.08 3.90
N TYR A 126 -5.50 -46.71 2.66
CA TYR A 126 -5.24 -47.66 1.58
C TYR A 126 -4.14 -48.66 1.96
N TYR A 127 -2.96 -48.15 2.34
CA TYR A 127 -1.83 -49.02 2.71
C TYR A 127 -2.10 -49.85 3.97
N GLY A 128 -2.80 -49.26 4.95
CA GLY A 128 -3.22 -49.97 6.15
C GLY A 128 -4.17 -51.12 5.82
N ILE A 129 -5.20 -50.87 5.01
CA ILE A 129 -6.15 -51.91 4.58
C ILE A 129 -5.41 -52.98 3.79
N THR A 130 -4.59 -52.63 2.79
CA THR A 130 -3.85 -53.63 1.99
C THR A 130 -2.92 -54.49 2.86
N TYR A 131 -2.26 -53.89 3.85
CA TYR A 131 -1.39 -54.62 4.77
C TYR A 131 -2.15 -55.63 5.63
N PHE A 132 -3.30 -55.24 6.20
CA PHE A 132 -4.08 -56.12 7.08
C PHE A 132 -5.01 -57.09 6.35
N SER A 133 -5.43 -56.78 5.13
CA SER A 133 -6.30 -57.64 4.31
C SER A 133 -5.53 -58.65 3.46
N GLY A 134 -4.20 -58.58 3.44
CA GLY A 134 -3.34 -59.58 2.80
C GLY A 134 -3.40 -59.58 1.27
N PHE A 135 -3.91 -58.52 0.64
CA PHE A 135 -3.82 -58.37 -0.81
C PHE A 135 -2.37 -58.03 -1.21
N PRO A 136 -1.68 -58.90 -1.94
CA PRO A 136 -0.39 -58.55 -2.52
C PRO A 136 -0.62 -57.51 -3.62
N TYR A 137 0.30 -56.56 -3.75
CA TYR A 137 0.36 -55.68 -4.93
C TYR A 137 0.43 -56.49 -6.22
#